data_AF-D5RIM4-F1
#
_entry.id   AF-D5RIM4-F1
#
_cell.length_a   1.000
_cell.length_b   1.000
_cell.length_c   1.000
_cell.angle_alpha   90.00
_cell.angle_beta   90.00
_cell.angle_gamma   90.00
#
_symmetry.space_group_name_H-M   'P 1'
#
loop_
_entity.id
_entity.type
_entity.pdbx_description
1 polymer ?
#
loop_
_entity_poly.entity_id
_entity_poly.type
_entity_poly.pdbx_seq_one_letter_code
_entity_poly.pdbx_strand_id
1 'polypeptide(L)'
;METYLPALILLSGGAFIHSRSNVPELRPASEAADTAWKLLAKLAFFLWIGLLVWGLYNLPLPSLGIAFILSLAFNVLLAMRGPKSIWPGLSMVMCVLGVALGVYTVLV
;
A
#
# COMPACT_ATOMS: atom_id res chain seq x y z
N MET A 1 -0.05 -17.79 1.64
CA MET A 1 -0.22 -16.73 2.67
C MET A 1 1.03 -15.90 2.90
N GLU A 2 2.22 -16.50 2.82
CA GLU A 2 3.49 -15.86 3.21
C GLU A 2 3.74 -14.51 2.53
N THR A 3 3.45 -14.38 1.24
CA THR A 3 3.63 -13.14 0.48
C THR A 3 2.36 -12.27 0.42
N TYR A 4 1.18 -12.87 0.54
CA TYR A 4 -0.12 -12.20 0.47
C TYR A 4 -0.31 -11.12 1.55
N LEU A 5 -0.04 -11.47 2.81
CA LEU A 5 -0.21 -10.53 3.93
C LEU A 5 0.76 -9.32 3.83
N PRO A 6 2.08 -9.53 3.64
CA PRO A 6 3.00 -8.42 3.40
C PRO A 6 2.61 -7.57 2.19
N ALA A 7 2.17 -8.18 1.07
CA ALA A 7 1.72 -7.44 -0.10
C ALA A 7 0.53 -6.51 0.23
N LEU A 8 -0.50 -7.02 0.92
CA LEU A 8 -1.66 -6.22 1.34
C LEU A 8 -1.26 -5.06 2.25
N ILE A 9 -0.41 -5.30 3.25
CA ILE A 9 0.05 -4.26 4.18
C ILE A 9 0.81 -3.16 3.42
N LEU A 10 1.72 -3.55 2.54
CA LEU A 10 2.57 -2.62 1.81
C LEU A 10 1.79 -1.77 0.79
N LEU A 11 0.91 -2.40 0.01
CA LEU A 11 0.06 -1.71 -0.96
C LEU A 11 -0.90 -0.74 -0.27
N SER A 12 -1.57 -1.20 0.80
CA SER A 12 -2.47 -0.38 1.62
C SER A 12 -1.76 0.81 2.23
N GLY A 13 -0.64 0.57 2.93
CA GLY A 13 0.09 1.62 3.62
C GLY A 13 0.75 2.61 2.66
N GLY A 14 1.29 2.15 1.54
CA GLY A 14 1.84 3.01 0.50
C GLY A 14 0.78 3.97 -0.05
N ALA A 15 -0.39 3.45 -0.44
CA ALA A 15 -1.52 4.25 -0.91
C ALA A 15 -2.08 5.19 0.18
N PHE A 16 -2.16 4.72 1.42
CA PHE A 16 -2.65 5.48 2.57
C PHE A 16 -1.74 6.69 2.89
N ILE A 17 -0.42 6.51 2.87
CA ILE A 17 0.51 7.61 3.08
C ILE A 17 0.27 8.72 2.05
N HIS A 18 0.15 8.37 0.77
CA HIS A 18 -0.14 9.34 -0.28
C HIS A 18 -1.46 10.08 -0.05
N SER A 19 -2.53 9.41 0.41
CA SER A 19 -3.83 10.05 0.67
C SER A 19 -3.82 11.02 1.86
N ARG A 20 -2.80 10.96 2.72
CA ARG A 20 -2.62 11.84 3.88
C ARG A 20 -1.59 12.94 3.68
N SER A 21 -0.76 12.85 2.64
CA SER A 21 0.28 13.82 2.30
C SER A 21 -0.25 15.01 1.49
N ASN A 22 -1.19 15.76 2.06
CA ASN A 22 -1.82 16.91 1.41
C ASN A 22 -1.03 18.21 1.58
N VAL A 23 0.00 18.22 2.44
CA VAL A 23 0.85 19.37 2.72
C VAL A 23 1.88 19.52 1.59
N PRO A 24 1.84 20.58 0.76
CA PRO A 24 2.71 20.73 -0.40
C PRO A 24 4.20 20.67 -0.05
N GLU A 25 4.61 21.22 1.10
CA GLU A 25 6.01 21.27 1.55
C GLU A 25 6.58 19.88 1.90
N LEU A 26 5.72 18.87 2.08
CA LEU A 26 6.12 17.50 2.41
C LEU A 26 6.09 16.56 1.19
N ARG A 27 5.80 17.09 -0.01
CA ARG A 27 5.76 16.32 -1.26
C ARG A 27 7.14 16.28 -1.94
N PRO A 28 7.35 15.37 -2.91
CA PRO A 28 8.57 15.38 -3.72
C PRO A 28 8.78 16.75 -4.39
N ALA A 29 10.00 17.26 -4.33
CA ALA A 29 10.35 18.57 -4.91
C ALA A 29 10.31 18.58 -6.45
N SER A 30 10.51 17.42 -7.09
CA SER A 30 10.42 17.27 -8.54
C SER A 30 8.99 16.93 -8.97
N GLU A 31 8.45 17.66 -9.94
CA GLU A 31 7.13 17.42 -10.52
C GLU A 31 7.01 16.01 -11.12
N ALA A 32 8.09 15.52 -11.74
CA ALA A 32 8.14 14.17 -12.28
C ALA A 32 8.02 13.11 -11.17
N ALA A 33 8.70 13.32 -10.05
CA ALA A 33 8.64 12.43 -8.89
C ALA A 33 7.26 12.45 -8.21
N ASP A 34 6.65 13.64 -8.09
CA ASP A 34 5.29 13.77 -7.55
C ASP A 34 4.25 13.07 -8.44
N THR A 35 4.38 13.22 -9.76
CA THR A 35 3.53 12.52 -10.73
C THR A 35 3.72 11.01 -10.66
N ALA A 36 4.96 10.53 -10.63
CA ALA A 36 5.27 9.11 -10.49
C ALA A 36 4.70 8.55 -9.18
N TRP A 37 4.86 9.27 -8.07
CA TRP A 37 4.33 8.87 -6.78
C TRP A 37 2.80 8.77 -6.79
N LYS A 38 2.10 9.74 -7.39
CA LYS A 38 0.64 9.74 -7.54
C LYS A 38 0.14 8.55 -8.36
N LEU A 39 0.79 8.25 -9.49
CA LEU A 39 0.44 7.09 -10.32
C LEU A 39 0.66 5.78 -9.57
N LEU A 40 1.82 5.67 -8.92
CA LEU A 40 2.20 4.48 -8.16
C LEU A 40 1.28 4.23 -6.97
N ALA A 41 0.88 5.28 -6.24
CA ALA A 41 -0.07 5.18 -5.13
C ALA A 41 -1.48 4.75 -5.60
N LYS A 42 -1.95 5.29 -6.74
CA LYS A 42 -3.22 4.85 -7.35
C LYS A 42 -3.17 3.38 -7.77
N LEU A 43 -2.09 2.98 -8.44
CA LEU A 43 -1.89 1.58 -8.84
C LEU A 43 -1.88 0.67 -7.60
N ALA A 44 -1.15 1.04 -6.56
CA ALA A 44 -1.08 0.28 -5.32
C ALA A 44 -2.45 0.11 -4.66
N PHE A 45 -3.26 1.18 -4.64
CA PHE A 45 -4.63 1.12 -4.12
C PHE A 45 -5.51 0.13 -4.91
N PHE A 46 -5.50 0.21 -6.24
CA PHE A 46 -6.29 -0.71 -7.06
C PHE A 46 -5.81 -2.16 -6.96
N LEU A 47 -4.50 -2.39 -6.88
CA LEU A 47 -3.95 -3.73 -6.65
C LEU A 47 -4.27 -4.28 -5.26
N TRP A 48 -4.32 -3.42 -4.24
CA TRP A 48 -4.77 -3.83 -2.91
C TRP A 48 -6.21 -4.36 -2.94
N ILE A 49 -7.12 -3.63 -3.61
CA ILE A 49 -8.50 -4.11 -3.84
C ILE A 49 -8.50 -5.41 -4.64
N GLY A 50 -7.72 -5.45 -5.74
CA GLY A 50 -7.60 -6.63 -6.59
C GLY A 50 -7.13 -7.86 -5.82
N LEU A 51 -6.17 -7.73 -4.91
CA LEU A 51 -5.70 -8.81 -4.05
C LEU A 51 -6.76 -9.24 -3.03
N LEU A 52 -7.55 -8.33 -2.48
CA LEU A 52 -8.66 -8.71 -1.59
C LEU A 52 -9.71 -9.54 -2.34
N VAL A 53 -10.04 -9.14 -3.57
CA VAL A 53 -10.95 -9.90 -4.44
C VAL A 53 -10.34 -11.26 -4.80
N TRP A 54 -9.07 -11.29 -5.20
CA TRP A 54 -8.36 -12.55 -5.45
C TRP A 54 -8.35 -13.46 -4.21
N GLY A 55 -8.08 -12.91 -3.03
CA GLY A 55 -8.04 -13.62 -1.76
C GLY A 55 -9.41 -14.18 -1.37
N LEU A 56 -10.51 -13.51 -1.71
CA LEU A 56 -11.87 -14.00 -1.51
C LEU A 56 -12.14 -15.31 -2.27
N TYR A 57 -11.56 -15.48 -3.46
CA TYR A 57 -11.73 -16.69 -4.27
C TYR A 57 -10.71 -17.78 -3.95
N ASN A 58 -9.53 -17.44 -3.42
CA ASN A 58 -8.40 -18.37 -3.31
C ASN A 58 -7.98 -18.72 -1.88
N LEU A 59 -8.46 -18.00 -0.86
CA LEU A 59 -8.05 -18.21 0.54
C LEU A 59 -9.26 -18.51 1.44
N PRO A 60 -9.05 -19.23 2.55
CA PRO A 60 -10.06 -19.33 3.61
C PRO A 60 -10.44 -17.94 4.15
N LEU A 61 -11.74 -17.72 4.37
CA LEU A 61 -12.28 -16.44 4.85
C LEU A 61 -11.58 -15.90 6.12
N PRO A 62 -11.21 -16.71 7.14
CA PRO A 62 -10.49 -16.21 8.30
C PRO A 62 -9.12 -15.61 7.94
N SER A 63 -8.38 -16.24 7.03
CA SER A 63 -7.07 -15.77 6.57
C SER A 63 -7.18 -14.44 5.82
N LEU A 64 -8.19 -14.31 4.95
CA LEU A 64 -8.52 -13.04 4.27
C LEU A 64 -8.87 -11.95 5.29
N GLY A 65 -9.76 -12.25 6.22
CA GLY A 65 -10.24 -11.32 7.24
C GLY A 65 -9.09 -10.79 8.11
N ILE A 66 -8.21 -11.67 8.59
CA ILE A 66 -7.02 -11.29 9.37
C ILE A 66 -6.12 -10.38 8.54
N ALA A 67 -5.83 -10.72 7.28
CA ALA A 67 -4.94 -9.93 6.46
C ALA A 67 -5.50 -8.54 6.14
N PHE A 68 -6.81 -8.46 5.88
CA PHE A 68 -7.51 -7.19 5.70
C PHE A 68 -7.40 -6.32 6.97
N ILE A 69 -7.78 -6.88 8.14
CA ILE A 69 -7.71 -6.18 9.42
C ILE A 69 -6.29 -5.69 9.72
N LEU A 70 -5.27 -6.52 9.54
CA LEU A 70 -3.88 -6.13 9.79
C LEU A 70 -3.41 -5.03 8.84
N SER A 71 -3.82 -5.06 7.57
CA SER A 71 -3.50 -3.99 6.61
C SER A 71 -4.13 -2.65 6.99
N LEU A 72 -5.34 -2.66 7.57
CA LEU A 72 -5.98 -1.45 8.09
C LEU A 72 -5.38 -0.99 9.42
N ALA A 73 -5.07 -1.92 10.32
CA ALA A 73 -4.40 -1.63 11.60
C ALA A 73 -3.05 -0.95 11.35
N PHE A 74 -2.32 -1.39 10.33
CA PHE A 74 -1.09 -0.75 9.91
C PHE A 74 -1.31 0.72 9.47
N ASN A 75 -2.40 1.01 8.74
CA ASN A 75 -2.75 2.39 8.39
C ASN A 75 -3.08 3.24 9.63
N VAL A 76 -3.74 2.67 10.63
CA VAL A 76 -3.99 3.36 11.91
C VAL A 76 -2.66 3.73 12.59
N LEU A 77 -1.69 2.81 12.63
CA LEU A 77 -0.36 3.10 13.17
C LEU A 77 0.36 4.22 12.41
N LEU A 78 0.23 4.25 11.08
CA LEU A 78 0.75 5.35 10.25
C LEU A 78 0.04 6.67 10.54
N ALA A 79 -1.30 6.65 10.68
CA ALA A 79 -2.11 7.82 10.99
C ALA A 79 -1.71 8.46 12.32
N MET A 80 -1.48 7.64 13.35
CA MET A 80 -1.04 8.09 14.68
C MET A 80 0.31 8.81 14.66
N ARG A 81 1.20 8.50 13.70
CA ARG A 81 2.51 9.15 13.60
C ARG A 81 2.46 10.54 12.95
N GLY A 82 1.39 10.86 12.22
CA GLY A 82 1.22 12.11 11.49
C GLY A 82 2.20 12.29 10.31
N PRO A 83 1.91 13.22 9.38
CA PRO A 83 2.72 13.43 8.17
C PRO A 83 4.19 13.75 8.47
N LYS A 84 5.12 13.16 7.70
CA LYS A 84 6.57 13.44 7.82
C LYS A 84 7.19 13.67 6.44
N SER A 85 8.31 14.38 6.38
CA SER A 85 9.06 14.63 5.13
C SER A 85 9.55 13.36 4.43
N ILE A 86 9.80 12.28 5.19
CA ILE A 86 10.24 10.98 4.63
C ILE A 86 9.10 10.16 4.00
N TRP A 87 7.84 10.56 4.20
CA TRP A 87 6.66 9.80 3.79
C TRP A 87 6.56 9.53 2.29
N PRO A 88 6.88 10.48 1.37
CA PRO A 88 6.84 10.19 -0.05
C PRO A 88 7.78 9.05 -0.45
N GLY A 89 9.03 9.11 0.03
CA GLY A 89 10.02 8.05 -0.22
C GLY A 89 9.57 6.70 0.33
N LEU A 90 9.13 6.67 1.59
CA LEU A 90 8.61 5.46 2.22
C LEU A 90 7.41 4.88 1.46
N SER A 91 6.45 5.72 1.09
CA SER A 91 5.27 5.33 0.31
C SER A 91 5.65 4.71 -1.03
N MET A 92 6.56 5.34 -1.78
CA MET A 92 7.03 4.78 -3.06
C MET A 92 7.69 3.42 -2.88
N VAL A 93 8.57 3.25 -1.89
CA VAL A 93 9.21 1.96 -1.58
C VAL A 93 8.16 0.90 -1.24
N MET A 94 7.22 1.25 -0.36
CA MET A 94 6.12 0.35 0.03
C MET A 94 5.27 -0.05 -1.18
N CYS A 95 4.91 0.90 -2.05
CA CYS A 95 4.14 0.60 -3.25
C CYS A 95 4.92 -0.32 -4.21
N VAL A 96 6.21 -0.05 -4.49
CA VAL A 96 7.02 -0.90 -5.38
C VAL A 96 7.12 -2.33 -4.84
N LEU A 97 7.48 -2.48 -3.57
CA LEU A 97 7.59 -3.80 -2.94
C LEU A 97 6.23 -4.51 -2.86
N GLY A 98 5.17 -3.77 -2.52
CA GLY A 98 3.81 -4.27 -2.47
C GLY A 98 3.32 -4.76 -3.84
N VAL A 99 3.61 -4.02 -4.92
CA VAL A 99 3.29 -4.42 -6.30
C VAL A 99 4.05 -5.69 -6.66
N ALA A 100 5.36 -5.74 -6.43
CA ALA A 100 6.19 -6.90 -6.74
C ALA A 100 5.70 -8.16 -6.01
N LEU A 101 5.43 -8.05 -4.70
CA LEU A 101 4.91 -9.16 -3.91
C LEU A 101 3.50 -9.54 -4.33
N GLY A 102 2.63 -8.57 -4.60
CA GLY A 102 1.26 -8.84 -5.06
C GLY A 102 1.21 -9.58 -6.39
N VAL A 103 2.03 -9.17 -7.35
CA VAL A 103 2.19 -9.87 -8.63
C VAL A 103 2.72 -11.28 -8.39
N TYR A 104 3.76 -11.43 -7.56
CA TYR A 104 4.30 -12.75 -7.22
C TYR A 104 3.26 -13.66 -6.58
N THR A 105 2.44 -13.15 -5.64
CA THR A 105 1.36 -13.92 -5.00
C THR A 105 0.30 -14.42 -5.98
N VAL A 106 0.02 -13.69 -7.06
CA VAL A 106 -0.98 -14.11 -8.05
C VAL A 106 -0.40 -15.11 -9.05
N LEU A 107 0.89 -15.00 -9.37
CA LEU A 107 1.54 -15.82 -10.40
C LEU A 107 2.08 -17.17 -9.91
N VAL A 108 2.25 -17.34 -8.60
CA VAL A 108 2.83 -18.54 -7.96
C VAL A 108 1.84 -19.16 -7.00
#